data_AF-A0A7L2VS76-F1
#
_entry.id   AF-A0A7L2VS76-F1
#
_cell.length_a   1.000
_cell.length_b   1.000
_cell.length_c   1.000
_cell.angle_alpha   90.00
_cell.angle_beta   90.00
_cell.angle_gamma   90.00
#
_symmetry.space_group_name_H-M   'P 1'
#
loop_
_entity.id
_entity.type
_entity.pdbx_description
1 polymer ?
#
loop_
_entity_poly.entity_id
_entity_poly.type
_entity_poly.pdbx_seq_one_letter_code
_entity_poly.pdbx_strand_id
1 'polypeptide(L)'
;RGSLRVEVATAIDIMLTDRAVARIPSSARGPLAIEGDKVGGLLVGRSSSGIRGIIVILGVIDADFTGQIMIMAYTICPPLFIPKGSCIAQIIAIENEQPARQVESLPERGNKGFGSTGPTVCFTTTMNNRPELKLKISMGSQSIVITALLDTGADVTVIS
;
A
#
# COMPACT_ATOMS: atom_id res chain seq x y z
N ARG A 1 -29.33 -14.24 -9.91
CA ARG A 1 -27.90 -13.84 -9.99
C ARG A 1 -27.88 -12.31 -9.87
N GLY A 2 -27.28 -11.76 -8.83
CA GLY A 2 -27.38 -10.33 -8.49
C GLY A 2 -26.12 -9.79 -7.79
N SER A 3 -24.97 -10.36 -8.10
CA SER A 3 -23.70 -9.94 -7.51
C SER A 3 -23.15 -8.73 -8.28
N LEU A 4 -23.27 -7.54 -7.69
CA LEU A 4 -22.73 -6.27 -8.18
C LEU A 4 -21.19 -6.18 -8.18
N ARG A 5 -20.50 -7.18 -7.65
CA ARG A 5 -19.09 -7.09 -7.24
C ARG A 5 -18.30 -8.35 -7.56
N VAL A 6 -17.01 -8.17 -7.81
CA VAL A 6 -16.04 -9.25 -8.08
C VAL A 6 -15.15 -9.43 -6.85
N GLU A 7 -14.97 -10.66 -6.39
CA GLU A 7 -14.09 -10.95 -5.26
C GLU A 7 -12.61 -10.84 -5.66
N VAL A 8 -11.78 -10.34 -4.76
CA VAL A 8 -10.35 -10.14 -4.98
C VAL A 8 -9.56 -11.00 -3.98
N ALA A 9 -8.86 -11.99 -4.52
CA ALA A 9 -8.06 -12.95 -3.76
C ALA A 9 -6.59 -12.54 -3.65
N THR A 10 -5.95 -12.89 -2.53
CA THR A 10 -4.50 -12.70 -2.33
C THR A 10 -3.70 -13.60 -3.29
N ALA A 11 -2.61 -13.09 -3.86
CA ALA A 11 -1.72 -13.86 -4.74
C ALA A 11 -0.64 -14.66 -3.99
N ILE A 12 -0.41 -14.33 -2.72
CA ILE A 12 0.62 -14.91 -1.85
C ILE A 12 0.06 -15.18 -0.45
N ASP A 13 0.75 -16.04 0.29
CA ASP A 13 0.61 -16.12 1.74
C ASP A 13 1.20 -14.86 2.38
N ILE A 14 0.54 -14.31 3.39
CA ILE A 14 1.05 -13.13 4.11
C ILE A 14 0.77 -13.23 5.60
N MET A 15 1.74 -12.78 6.39
CA MET A 15 1.62 -12.59 7.83
C MET A 15 1.66 -11.10 8.15
N LEU A 16 0.58 -10.58 8.73
CA LEU A 16 0.51 -9.22 9.26
C LEU A 16 0.99 -9.24 10.71
N THR A 17 2.23 -8.81 10.94
CA THR A 17 2.91 -8.91 12.25
C THR A 17 2.62 -7.74 13.18
N ASP A 18 2.17 -6.62 12.62
CA ASP A 18 1.86 -5.39 13.35
C ASP A 18 0.60 -4.71 12.77
N ARG A 19 0.37 -3.45 13.15
CA ARG A 19 -0.74 -2.63 12.66
C ARG A 19 -0.35 -1.75 11.46
N ALA A 20 0.84 -1.92 10.90
CA ALA A 20 1.25 -1.19 9.72
C ALA A 20 0.43 -1.66 8.51
N VAL A 21 0.29 -0.76 7.54
CA VAL A 21 -0.43 -1.08 6.30
C VAL A 21 0.47 -1.94 5.42
N ALA A 22 0.04 -3.16 5.14
CA ALA A 22 0.68 -4.04 4.19
C ALA A 22 0.14 -3.79 2.78
N ARG A 23 1.05 -3.84 1.80
CA ARG A 23 0.70 -3.88 0.37
C ARG A 23 0.68 -5.34 -0.08
N ILE A 24 -0.52 -5.88 -0.27
CA ILE A 24 -0.75 -7.29 -0.55
C ILE A 24 -1.07 -7.47 -2.05
N PRO A 25 -0.24 -8.21 -2.82
CA PRO A 25 -0.57 -8.47 -4.22
C PRO A 25 -1.82 -9.35 -4.32
N SER A 26 -2.74 -8.98 -5.22
CA SER A 26 -3.90 -9.81 -5.53
C SER A 26 -3.71 -10.63 -6.81
N SER A 27 -4.54 -11.63 -7.02
CA SER A 27 -4.61 -12.35 -8.29
C SER A 27 -5.29 -11.54 -9.40
N ALA A 28 -5.89 -10.39 -9.08
CA ALA A 28 -6.59 -9.54 -10.04
C ALA A 28 -5.63 -8.57 -10.75
N ARG A 29 -5.92 -8.31 -12.03
CA ARG A 29 -5.20 -7.38 -12.89
C ARG A 29 -6.21 -6.51 -13.62
N GLY A 30 -5.82 -5.27 -13.89
CA GLY A 30 -6.54 -4.43 -14.83
C GLY A 30 -6.15 -4.74 -16.28
N PRO A 31 -6.86 -4.16 -17.26
CA PRO A 31 -8.03 -3.30 -17.09
C PRO A 31 -9.26 -4.08 -16.64
N LEU A 32 -10.13 -3.43 -15.87
CA LEU A 32 -11.45 -3.99 -15.54
C LEU A 32 -12.36 -3.77 -16.75
N ALA A 33 -13.17 -4.77 -17.09
CA ALA A 33 -14.09 -4.68 -18.22
C ALA A 33 -15.47 -5.25 -17.89
N ILE A 34 -16.51 -4.55 -18.32
CA ILE A 34 -17.90 -5.02 -18.32
C ILE A 34 -18.36 -5.01 -19.77
N GLU A 35 -18.82 -6.16 -20.26
CA GLU A 35 -19.32 -6.32 -21.64
C GLU A 35 -18.36 -5.88 -22.76
N GLY A 36 -17.05 -5.81 -22.46
CA GLY A 36 -16.00 -5.41 -23.39
C GLY A 36 -15.49 -3.98 -23.19
N ASP A 37 -16.23 -3.14 -22.46
CA ASP A 37 -15.85 -1.76 -22.18
C ASP A 37 -15.01 -1.64 -20.91
N LYS A 38 -13.93 -0.86 -20.98
CA LYS A 38 -13.07 -0.58 -19.83
C LYS A 38 -13.83 0.26 -18.81
N VAL A 39 -13.82 -0.16 -17.55
CA VAL A 39 -14.49 0.54 -16.45
C VAL A 39 -13.53 0.82 -15.30
N GLY A 40 -13.82 1.88 -14.55
CA GLY A 40 -13.17 2.12 -13.27
C GLY A 40 -13.74 1.18 -12.19
N GLY A 41 -13.09 1.13 -11.04
CA GLY A 41 -13.59 0.33 -9.92
C GLY A 41 -13.11 0.81 -8.56
N LEU A 42 -13.94 0.57 -7.54
CA LEU A 42 -13.62 0.77 -6.15
C LEU A 42 -13.28 -0.57 -5.49
N LEU A 43 -12.04 -0.70 -5.05
CA LEU A 43 -11.58 -1.80 -4.20
C LEU A 43 -12.00 -1.54 -2.75
N VAL A 44 -12.82 -2.43 -2.19
CA VAL A 44 -13.34 -2.33 -0.83
C VAL A 44 -13.12 -3.63 -0.05
N GLY A 45 -13.06 -3.54 1.28
CA GLY A 45 -13.01 -4.72 2.14
C GLY A 45 -14.30 -5.54 2.09
N ARG A 46 -14.19 -6.85 2.36
CA ARG A 46 -15.36 -7.71 2.60
C ARG A 46 -15.76 -7.64 4.07
N SER A 47 -17.06 -7.77 4.35
CA SER A 47 -17.54 -7.90 5.74
C SER A 47 -16.91 -9.09 6.47
N SER A 48 -16.68 -10.21 5.76
CA SER A 48 -15.98 -11.39 6.28
C SER A 48 -14.52 -11.12 6.66
N SER A 49 -13.88 -10.14 6.03
CA SER A 49 -12.54 -9.69 6.38
C SER A 49 -12.59 -8.79 7.61
N GLY A 50 -13.54 -7.85 7.64
CA GLY A 50 -13.75 -6.94 8.77
C GLY A 50 -14.01 -7.68 10.08
N ILE A 51 -14.86 -8.71 10.08
CA ILE A 51 -15.13 -9.51 11.30
C ILE A 51 -13.91 -10.30 11.76
N ARG A 52 -12.95 -10.59 10.88
CA ARG A 52 -11.66 -11.21 11.20
C ARG A 52 -10.58 -10.19 11.59
N GLY A 53 -10.96 -8.92 11.77
CA GLY A 53 -10.05 -7.86 12.14
C GLY A 53 -9.11 -7.42 11.01
N ILE A 54 -9.47 -7.65 9.75
CA ILE A 54 -8.74 -7.15 8.58
C ILE A 54 -9.44 -5.90 8.07
N ILE A 55 -8.73 -4.78 8.06
CA ILE A 55 -9.21 -3.52 7.48
C ILE A 55 -8.52 -3.31 6.14
N VAL A 56 -9.31 -3.31 5.06
CA VAL A 56 -8.85 -2.96 3.72
C VAL A 56 -9.08 -1.47 3.52
N ILE A 57 -8.01 -0.75 3.18
CA ILE A 57 -8.09 0.66 2.79
C ILE A 57 -8.70 0.73 1.39
N LEU A 58 -9.67 1.63 1.23
CA LEU A 58 -10.34 1.86 -0.05
C LEU A 58 -9.30 2.22 -1.13
N GLY A 59 -9.48 1.68 -2.33
CA GLY A 59 -8.62 1.96 -3.47
C GLY A 59 -9.43 2.24 -4.73
N VAL A 60 -9.02 3.25 -5.51
CA VAL A 60 -9.59 3.54 -6.83
C VAL A 60 -8.72 2.91 -7.91
N ILE A 61 -9.36 2.14 -8.79
CA ILE A 61 -8.76 1.52 -9.96
C ILE A 61 -9.27 2.27 -11.19
N ASP A 62 -8.36 2.91 -11.91
CA ASP A 62 -8.72 3.62 -13.14
C ASP A 62 -8.96 2.62 -14.28
N ALA A 63 -9.81 3.01 -15.23
CA ALA A 63 -10.18 2.17 -16.37
C ALA A 63 -8.99 1.81 -17.28
N ASP A 64 -7.97 2.67 -17.32
CA ASP A 64 -6.74 2.48 -18.08
C ASP A 64 -5.61 1.82 -17.27
N PHE A 65 -5.86 1.42 -16.02
CA PHE A 65 -4.88 0.70 -15.22
C PHE A 65 -4.68 -0.72 -15.75
N THR A 66 -3.44 -1.08 -16.09
CA THR A 66 -3.07 -2.40 -16.66
C THR A 66 -2.23 -3.25 -15.71
N GLY A 67 -1.96 -2.74 -14.51
CA GLY A 67 -1.12 -3.38 -13.50
C GLY A 67 -1.82 -4.47 -12.69
N GLN A 68 -1.05 -5.10 -11.81
CA GLN A 68 -1.59 -5.95 -10.76
C GLN A 68 -2.29 -5.08 -9.72
N ILE A 69 -3.52 -5.46 -9.37
CA ILE A 69 -4.28 -4.78 -8.33
C ILE A 69 -3.68 -5.17 -6.98
N MET A 70 -3.30 -4.19 -6.18
CA MET A 70 -2.77 -4.41 -4.84
C MET A 70 -3.83 -4.06 -3.80
N ILE A 71 -3.93 -4.86 -2.76
CA ILE A 71 -4.81 -4.64 -1.61
C ILE A 71 -3.97 -3.98 -0.51
N MET A 72 -4.33 -2.77 -0.12
CA MET A 72 -3.76 -2.12 1.06
C MET A 72 -4.58 -2.53 2.28
N ALA A 73 -3.98 -3.25 3.21
CA ALA A 73 -4.70 -3.72 4.39
C ALA A 73 -3.82 -3.75 5.63
N TYR A 74 -4.44 -3.61 6.80
CA TYR A 74 -3.80 -3.83 8.09
C TYR A 74 -4.73 -4.68 8.98
N THR A 75 -4.17 -5.25 10.05
CA THR A 75 -4.96 -5.95 11.07
C THR A 75 -5.07 -5.13 12.34
N ILE A 76 -6.22 -5.20 13.01
CA ILE A 76 -6.40 -4.61 14.35
C ILE A 76 -5.83 -5.52 15.46
N CYS A 77 -5.64 -6.81 15.17
CA CYS A 77 -5.22 -7.86 16.12
C CYS A 77 -4.05 -8.70 15.54
N PRO A 78 -2.83 -8.13 15.43
CA PRO A 78 -1.67 -8.90 15.01
C PRO A 78 -1.22 -9.92 16.08
N PRO A 79 -0.56 -11.03 15.70
CA PRO A 79 -0.26 -11.43 14.32
C PRO A 79 -1.47 -12.07 13.63
N LEU A 80 -1.63 -11.81 12.33
CA LEU A 80 -2.71 -12.39 11.52
C LEU A 80 -2.16 -13.00 10.23
N PHE A 81 -2.41 -14.30 10.03
CA PHE A 81 -2.04 -15.01 8.81
C PHE A 81 -3.19 -15.03 7.80
N ILE A 82 -2.88 -14.70 6.55
CA ILE A 82 -3.80 -14.75 5.41
C ILE A 82 -3.22 -15.71 4.36
N PRO A 83 -3.85 -16.88 4.16
CA PRO A 83 -3.43 -17.80 3.11
C PRO A 83 -3.59 -17.19 1.71
N LYS A 84 -2.74 -17.60 0.78
CA LYS A 84 -2.89 -17.37 -0.66
C LYS A 84 -4.27 -17.81 -1.13
N GLY A 85 -4.88 -17.04 -2.02
CA GLY A 85 -6.22 -17.32 -2.56
C GLY A 85 -7.36 -16.84 -1.66
N SER A 86 -7.06 -16.23 -0.50
CA SER A 86 -8.10 -15.68 0.37
C SER A 86 -8.73 -14.45 -0.26
N CYS A 87 -10.04 -14.49 -0.55
CA CYS A 87 -10.81 -13.32 -0.96
C CYS A 87 -10.97 -12.37 0.23
N ILE A 88 -10.11 -11.35 0.35
CA ILE A 88 -10.16 -10.39 1.47
C ILE A 88 -10.75 -9.03 1.07
N ALA A 89 -10.82 -8.76 -0.23
CA ALA A 89 -11.39 -7.54 -0.79
C ALA A 89 -12.36 -7.89 -1.93
N GLN A 90 -13.03 -6.88 -2.45
CA GLN A 90 -13.94 -6.98 -3.59
C GLN A 90 -13.91 -5.67 -4.37
N ILE A 91 -14.19 -5.74 -5.66
CA ILE A 91 -14.27 -4.57 -6.55
C ILE A 91 -15.73 -4.32 -6.89
N ILE A 92 -16.14 -3.07 -6.75
CA ILE A 92 -17.41 -2.54 -7.24
C ILE A 92 -17.07 -1.71 -8.48
N ALA A 93 -17.62 -2.08 -9.64
CA ALA A 93 -17.42 -1.30 -10.86
C ALA A 93 -18.10 0.06 -10.73
N ILE A 94 -17.44 1.08 -11.27
CA ILE A 94 -17.98 2.44 -11.35
C ILE A 94 -18.15 2.75 -12.82
N GLU A 95 -19.41 2.94 -13.24
CA GLU A 95 -19.73 3.47 -14.55
C GLU A 95 -19.27 4.94 -14.61
N ASN A 96 -18.47 5.24 -15.62
CA ASN A 96 -17.95 6.59 -15.79
C ASN A 96 -19.01 7.40 -16.56
N GLU A 97 -19.98 7.99 -15.86
CA GLU A 97 -21.07 8.76 -16.49
C GLU A 97 -20.59 10.10 -17.11
N GLN A 98 -19.32 10.43 -16.98
CA GLN A 98 -18.72 11.54 -17.70
C GLN A 98 -17.82 10.97 -18.80
N PRO A 99 -18.08 11.27 -20.10
CA PRO A 99 -17.01 11.13 -21.07
C PRO A 99 -15.90 11.99 -20.50
N ALA A 100 -14.75 11.37 -20.22
CA ALA A 100 -13.59 12.04 -19.67
C ALA A 100 -13.51 13.40 -20.36
N ARG A 101 -13.71 14.49 -19.60
CA ARG A 101 -13.40 15.82 -20.11
C ARG A 101 -12.01 15.64 -20.68
N GLN A 102 -11.89 15.64 -22.01
CA GLN A 102 -10.67 15.23 -22.69
C GLN A 102 -9.61 16.24 -22.27
N VAL A 103 -8.95 15.96 -21.16
CA VAL A 103 -7.68 16.57 -20.82
C VAL A 103 -6.73 15.80 -21.71
N GLU A 104 -6.65 16.22 -22.97
CA GLU A 104 -5.86 15.61 -24.05
C GLU A 104 -4.35 15.54 -23.73
N SER A 105 -3.93 15.84 -22.50
CA SER A 105 -2.55 15.97 -22.07
C SER A 105 -2.16 15.11 -20.86
N LEU A 106 -3.05 14.26 -20.32
CA LEU A 106 -2.66 13.34 -19.25
C LEU A 106 -2.16 12.01 -19.84
N PRO A 107 -0.94 11.56 -19.50
CA PRO A 107 -0.41 10.28 -19.97
C PRO A 107 -1.23 9.12 -19.40
N GLU A 108 -1.38 8.05 -20.18
CA GLU A 108 -2.00 6.81 -19.71
C GLU A 108 -1.35 6.33 -18.41
N ARG A 109 -2.19 5.90 -17.45
CA ARG A 109 -1.71 5.42 -16.16
C ARG A 109 -0.86 4.16 -16.29
N GLY A 110 -1.26 3.25 -17.18
CA GLY A 110 -0.59 1.96 -17.38
C GLY A 110 -0.51 1.14 -16.10
N ASN A 111 0.68 0.65 -15.73
CA ASN A 111 0.89 -0.14 -14.51
C ASN A 111 1.34 0.71 -13.30
N LYS A 112 1.31 2.05 -13.40
CA LYS A 112 1.82 2.97 -12.38
C LYS A 112 0.79 3.22 -11.28
N GLY A 113 1.22 3.20 -10.02
CA GLY A 113 0.35 3.46 -8.86
C GLY A 113 1.14 3.86 -7.62
N PHE A 114 0.44 4.12 -6.51
CA PHE A 114 1.04 4.43 -5.21
C PHE A 114 1.98 5.65 -5.19
N GLY A 115 1.51 6.78 -5.74
CA GLY A 115 2.31 8.02 -5.73
C GLY A 115 3.39 8.06 -6.82
N SER A 116 3.25 7.29 -7.89
CA SER A 116 4.14 7.33 -9.07
C SER A 116 4.19 8.69 -9.78
N THR A 117 3.31 9.61 -9.43
CA THR A 117 3.22 10.97 -9.95
C THR A 117 3.11 11.96 -8.78
N GLY A 118 3.94 13.00 -8.80
CA GLY A 118 3.92 14.07 -7.80
C GLY A 118 4.81 13.82 -6.57
N PRO A 119 4.86 14.78 -5.63
CA PRO A 119 5.65 14.65 -4.40
C PRO A 119 5.20 13.45 -3.56
N THR A 120 6.16 12.68 -3.05
CA THR A 120 5.88 11.51 -2.18
C THR A 120 5.52 11.96 -0.77
N VAL A 121 4.53 11.30 -0.16
CA VAL A 121 4.26 11.43 1.28
C VAL A 121 5.40 10.75 2.04
N CYS A 122 6.23 11.54 2.71
CA CYS A 122 7.30 11.00 3.55
C CYS A 122 6.74 10.56 4.91
N PHE A 123 7.09 9.35 5.34
CA PHE A 123 6.85 8.93 6.72
C PHE A 123 7.63 9.86 7.66
N THR A 124 6.92 10.49 8.57
CA THR A 124 7.52 11.23 9.69
C THR A 124 7.29 10.41 10.95
N THR A 125 8.37 9.98 11.59
CA THR A 125 8.31 9.35 12.91
C THR A 125 8.84 10.31 13.95
N THR A 126 8.14 10.41 15.08
CA THR A 126 8.62 11.20 16.21
C THR A 126 9.68 10.39 16.95
N MET A 127 10.93 10.83 16.88
CA MET A 127 12.05 10.21 17.60
C MET A 127 12.05 10.63 19.07
N ASN A 128 11.03 10.19 19.83
CA ASN A 128 10.93 10.48 21.27
C ASN A 128 12.12 9.89 22.04
N ASN A 129 12.58 8.69 21.62
CA ASN A 129 13.84 8.09 22.05
C ASN A 129 14.74 7.89 20.82
N ARG A 130 15.79 8.69 20.73
CA ARG A 130 16.77 8.63 19.66
C ARG A 130 17.66 7.38 19.87
N PRO A 131 17.75 6.44 18.90
CA PRO A 131 18.67 5.33 19.01
C PRO A 131 20.09 5.90 18.85
N GLU A 132 20.76 6.09 19.97
CA GLU A 132 22.09 6.67 20.03
C GLU A 132 23.09 5.61 20.48
N LEU A 133 24.24 5.55 19.81
CA LEU A 133 25.35 4.67 20.12
C LEU A 133 26.53 5.51 20.62
N LYS A 134 27.00 5.21 21.83
CA LYS A 134 28.26 5.78 22.32
C LYS A 134 29.42 5.03 21.69
N LEU A 135 30.15 5.70 20.82
CA LEU A 135 31.32 5.17 20.15
C LEU A 135 32.58 5.75 20.81
N LYS A 136 33.53 4.88 21.14
CA LYS A 136 34.87 5.30 21.54
C LYS A 136 35.79 5.18 20.33
N ILE A 137 36.21 6.31 19.78
CA ILE A 137 37.20 6.35 18.70
C ILE A 137 38.56 6.54 19.34
N SER A 138 39.51 5.65 19.04
CA SER A 138 40.88 5.72 19.59
C SER A 138 41.90 5.79 18.47
N MET A 139 42.88 6.68 18.62
CA MET A 139 44.02 6.81 17.72
C MET A 139 45.29 6.93 18.57
N GLY A 140 46.14 5.89 18.55
CA GLY A 140 47.29 5.81 19.44
C GLY A 140 46.87 5.83 20.92
N SER A 141 47.48 6.71 21.71
CA SER A 141 47.15 6.91 23.13
C SER A 141 45.95 7.84 23.38
N GLN A 142 45.39 8.45 22.32
CA GLN A 142 44.25 9.35 22.44
C GLN A 142 42.95 8.59 22.18
N SER A 143 41.92 8.91 22.96
CA SER A 143 40.57 8.41 22.70
C SER A 143 39.53 9.49 22.94
N ILE A 144 38.54 9.56 22.06
CA ILE A 144 37.36 10.39 22.22
C ILE A 144 36.13 9.50 22.29
N VAL A 145 35.13 9.93 23.06
CA VAL A 145 33.81 9.31 23.08
C VAL A 145 32.86 10.23 22.36
N ILE A 146 32.22 9.73 21.30
CA ILE A 146 31.17 10.43 20.58
C ILE A 146 29.85 9.69 20.79
N THR A 147 28.75 10.42 20.84
CA THR A 147 27.41 9.84 20.77
C THR A 147 26.93 10.02 19.34
N ALA A 148 26.80 8.92 18.61
CA ALA A 148 26.34 8.91 17.23
C ALA A 148 24.88 8.44 17.15
N LEU A 149 24.12 8.99 16.21
CA LEU A 149 22.82 8.44 15.86
C LEU A 149 23.02 7.09 15.17
N LEU A 150 22.30 6.06 15.58
CA LEU A 150 22.17 4.85 14.77
C LEU A 150 21.36 5.21 13.52
N ASP A 151 21.99 5.03 12.37
CA ASP A 151 21.30 5.14 11.09
C ASP A 151 20.17 4.10 11.06
N THR A 152 18.97 4.57 10.73
CA THR A 152 17.78 3.72 10.58
C THR A 152 17.55 3.35 9.11
N GLY A 153 18.43 3.77 8.20
CA GLY A 153 18.29 3.57 6.76
C GLY A 153 17.25 4.50 6.14
N ALA A 154 17.01 5.67 6.75
CA ALA A 154 16.04 6.65 6.27
C ALA A 154 16.77 7.79 5.53
N ASP A 155 16.44 8.01 4.25
CA ASP A 155 17.03 9.07 3.41
C ASP A 155 16.52 10.49 3.74
N VAL A 156 16.10 10.74 4.99
CA VAL A 156 15.49 12.01 5.40
C VAL A 156 16.30 12.71 6.46
N THR A 157 16.60 13.98 6.19
CA THR A 157 17.35 14.88 7.06
C THR A 157 16.65 15.06 8.41
N VAL A 158 17.39 14.81 9.49
CA VAL A 158 16.97 15.18 10.85
C VAL A 158 17.32 16.65 11.07
N ILE A 159 16.32 17.52 11.25
CA ILE A 159 16.53 18.90 11.68
C ILE A 159 16.42 18.93 13.20
N SER A 160 17.49 19.38 13.89
CA SER A 160 17.47 19.73 15.32
C SER A 160 17.38 21.23 15.50
#